data_AF-A0A6V8PZ64-F1
#
_entry.id   AF-A0A6V8PZ64-F1
#
_cell.length_a   1.000
_cell.length_b   1.000
_cell.length_c   1.000
_cell.angle_alpha   90.00
_cell.angle_beta   90.00
_cell.angle_gamma   90.00
#
_symmetry.space_group_name_H-M   'P 1'
#
loop_
_entity.id
_entity.type
_entity.pdbx_description
1 polymer ?
#
loop_
_entity_poly.entity_id
_entity_poly.type
_entity_poly.pdbx_seq_one_letter_code
_entity_poly.pdbx_strand_id
1 'polypeptide(L)'
;VLVATALGACVPAPPVEEPAPPVEEPAVEEEVEPITLVVWDSFTGEAENRVAEILNREFEEAHGVKIERVVKSFADLTATVPLALAEPGGPDVAQVNQGRPDMGEIVKAGLLLDLEPYAEKYGWNELFSPGILARTLWTADGKEFGTGNLYGVATTVQNVGVHYRKDKFLELGLSIPETFDEFQAMLAKVKAAGEIPIAFGNLDRWTGIHAYSSIQHVLVSREYLDNFVYGRGNERFDTPENIQAAAILQDWVRKGYFTEDFAGIGYDDSWKSFAAGNGMFLITGTWVTADAAEAAGGPDR
;
A
#
# COMPACT_ATOMS: atom_id res chain seq x y z
N VAL A 1 -17.09 80.09 5.82
CA VAL A 1 -16.27 81.31 5.99
C VAL A 1 -14.83 80.82 5.94
N LEU A 2 -14.03 80.98 4.88
CA LEU A 2 -13.84 82.10 3.96
C LEU A 2 -13.54 81.55 2.56
N VAL A 3 -14.15 82.17 1.55
CA VAL A 3 -13.86 82.02 0.11
C VAL A 3 -12.71 82.97 -0.21
N ALA A 4 -11.74 82.54 -1.03
CA ALA A 4 -10.75 83.41 -1.64
C ALA A 4 -10.72 83.19 -3.16
N THR A 5 -11.26 84.16 -3.87
CA THR A 5 -11.16 84.38 -5.31
C THR A 5 -9.86 85.14 -5.64
N ALA A 6 -9.14 84.71 -6.66
CA ALA A 6 -8.11 85.52 -7.31
C ALA A 6 -8.26 85.43 -8.83
N LEU A 7 -8.29 86.60 -9.48
CA LEU A 7 -8.40 86.80 -10.92
C LEU A 7 -7.00 86.90 -11.55
N GLY A 8 -6.81 86.17 -12.66
CA GLY A 8 -6.26 86.71 -13.92
C GLY A 8 -4.74 86.81 -14.11
N ALA A 9 -4.21 85.92 -14.96
CA ALA A 9 -3.31 86.29 -16.06
C ALA A 9 -3.31 85.18 -17.13
N CYS A 10 -3.71 85.51 -18.37
CA CYS A 10 -3.61 84.61 -19.52
C CYS A 10 -2.15 84.37 -19.90
N VAL A 11 -1.76 83.10 -20.01
CA VAL A 11 -0.52 82.64 -20.65
C VAL A 11 -0.94 81.83 -21.88
N PRO A 12 -0.34 82.02 -23.08
CA PRO A 12 -0.73 81.27 -24.26
C PRO A 12 -0.37 79.79 -24.09
N ALA A 13 -1.28 78.91 -24.51
CA ALA A 13 -1.12 77.46 -24.42
C ALA A 13 0.06 76.97 -25.29
N PRO A 14 0.86 76.00 -24.81
CA PRO A 14 1.84 75.33 -25.66
C PRO A 14 1.13 74.46 -26.72
N PRO A 15 1.79 74.15 -27.85
CA PRO A 15 1.22 73.31 -28.89
C PRO A 15 0.91 71.91 -28.33
N VAL A 16 -0.28 71.39 -28.67
CA VAL A 16 -0.71 70.04 -28.31
C VAL A 16 0.09 69.04 -29.15
N GLU A 17 0.99 68.30 -28.51
CA GLU A 17 1.57 67.09 -29.08
C GLU A 17 0.49 65.99 -29.12
N GLU A 18 0.31 65.35 -30.27
CA GLU A 18 -0.51 64.14 -30.38
C GLU A 18 0.07 63.06 -29.46
N PRO A 19 -0.78 62.34 -28.69
CA PRO A 19 -0.31 61.25 -27.87
C PRO A 19 0.25 60.14 -28.76
N ALA A 20 1.45 59.65 -28.45
CA ALA A 20 2.00 58.47 -29.07
C ALA A 20 1.04 57.28 -28.90
N PRO A 21 0.94 56.37 -29.89
CA PRO A 21 0.11 55.18 -29.76
C PRO A 21 0.56 54.35 -28.55
N PRO A 22 -0.35 53.61 -27.90
CA PRO A 22 0.03 52.75 -26.78
C PRO A 22 1.09 51.77 -27.22
N VAL A 23 2.19 51.70 -26.48
CA VAL A 23 3.15 50.60 -26.61
C VAL A 23 2.42 49.38 -26.05
N GLU A 24 2.09 48.41 -26.90
CA GLU A 24 1.67 47.09 -26.43
C GLU A 24 2.85 46.49 -25.65
N GLU A 25 2.70 46.38 -24.34
CA GLU A 25 3.61 45.56 -23.53
C GLU A 25 3.50 44.12 -24.03
N PRO A 26 4.63 43.42 -24.24
CA PRO A 26 4.58 42.02 -24.61
C PRO A 26 3.84 41.26 -23.52
N ALA A 27 2.88 40.43 -23.91
CA ALA A 27 2.26 39.48 -23.00
C ALA A 27 3.37 38.64 -22.36
N VAL A 28 3.53 38.77 -21.05
CA VAL A 28 4.32 37.83 -20.27
C VAL A 28 3.52 36.54 -20.28
N GLU A 29 3.89 35.60 -21.16
CA GLU A 29 3.51 34.20 -20.96
C GLU A 29 4.12 33.81 -19.61
N GLU A 30 3.29 33.69 -18.58
CA GLU A 30 3.70 32.99 -17.36
C GLU A 30 4.10 31.58 -17.80
N GLU A 31 5.39 31.29 -17.82
CA GLU A 31 5.88 29.91 -17.77
C GLU A 31 5.33 29.31 -16.47
N VAL A 32 4.18 28.66 -16.56
CA VAL A 32 3.66 27.84 -15.46
C VAL A 32 4.69 26.75 -15.25
N GLU A 33 5.46 26.84 -14.16
CA GLU A 33 6.39 25.77 -13.81
C GLU A 33 5.62 24.44 -13.79
N PRO A 34 6.17 23.37 -14.39
CA PRO A 34 5.50 22.08 -14.45
C PRO A 34 5.22 21.59 -13.03
N ILE A 35 3.95 21.29 -12.75
CA ILE A 35 3.51 20.76 -11.46
C ILE A 35 4.31 19.48 -11.19
N THR A 36 5.04 19.44 -10.08
CA THR A 36 5.76 18.25 -9.62
C THR A 36 4.99 17.65 -8.45
N LEU A 37 4.64 16.36 -8.56
CA LEU A 37 3.99 15.58 -7.52
C LEU A 37 5.02 14.65 -6.86
N VAL A 38 5.13 14.72 -5.53
CA VAL A 38 5.96 13.81 -4.74
C VAL A 38 5.14 12.57 -4.37
N VAL A 39 5.58 11.39 -4.84
CA VAL A 39 4.85 10.13 -4.69
C VAL A 39 5.67 9.12 -3.90
N TRP A 40 5.15 8.63 -2.77
CA TRP A 40 5.83 7.64 -1.93
C TRP A 40 5.14 6.28 -2.00
N ASP A 41 5.91 5.22 -2.23
CA ASP A 41 5.41 3.84 -2.20
C ASP A 41 6.47 2.82 -1.73
N SER A 42 6.04 1.56 -1.61
CA SER A 42 6.88 0.42 -1.25
C SER A 42 7.00 -0.63 -2.33
N PHE A 43 6.84 -0.27 -3.61
CA PHE A 43 7.04 -1.18 -4.75
C PHE A 43 8.54 -1.40 -5.00
N THR A 44 9.16 -2.15 -4.10
CA THR A 44 10.59 -2.47 -4.07
C THR A 44 10.94 -3.70 -4.91
N GLY A 45 9.95 -4.53 -5.23
CA GLY A 45 10.09 -5.65 -6.15
C GLY A 45 10.39 -5.20 -7.58
N GLU A 46 11.15 -5.98 -8.34
CA GLU A 46 11.58 -5.57 -9.67
C GLU A 46 10.37 -5.45 -10.62
N ALA A 47 9.45 -6.41 -10.57
CA ALA A 47 8.24 -6.37 -11.38
C ALA A 47 7.34 -5.17 -11.04
N GLU A 48 7.08 -4.93 -9.76
CA GLU A 48 6.23 -3.80 -9.33
C GLU A 48 6.88 -2.45 -9.65
N ASN A 49 8.20 -2.33 -9.44
CA ASN A 49 8.94 -1.11 -9.74
C ASN A 49 8.89 -0.76 -11.23
N ARG A 50 9.10 -1.75 -12.12
CA ARG A 50 8.99 -1.54 -13.58
C ARG A 50 7.61 -1.05 -13.99
N VAL A 51 6.55 -1.61 -13.40
CA VAL A 51 5.16 -1.19 -13.67
C VAL A 51 4.94 0.25 -13.20
N ALA A 52 5.38 0.59 -11.99
CA ALA A 52 5.24 1.94 -11.45
C ALA A 52 5.98 3.00 -12.32
N GLU A 53 7.19 2.70 -12.79
CA GLU A 53 7.95 3.58 -13.69
C GLU A 53 7.24 3.80 -15.03
N ILE A 54 6.63 2.76 -15.60
CA ILE A 54 5.85 2.86 -16.83
C ILE A 54 4.61 3.75 -16.62
N LEU A 55 3.83 3.48 -15.57
CA LEU A 55 2.61 4.23 -15.26
C LEU A 55 2.92 5.71 -14.97
N ASN A 56 3.98 5.99 -14.23
CA ASN A 56 4.39 7.36 -13.95
C ASN A 56 4.77 8.10 -15.22
N ARG A 57 5.60 7.51 -16.09
CA ARG A 57 5.97 8.12 -17.37
C ARG A 57 4.75 8.40 -18.25
N GLU A 58 3.85 7.43 -18.38
CA GLU A 58 2.62 7.60 -19.16
C GLU A 58 1.73 8.73 -18.59
N PHE A 59 1.66 8.86 -17.27
CA PHE A 59 0.94 9.93 -16.60
C PHE A 59 1.59 11.31 -16.82
N GLU A 60 2.91 11.40 -16.71
CA GLU A 60 3.68 12.63 -17.01
C GLU A 60 3.45 13.08 -18.47
N GLU A 61 3.57 12.15 -19.42
CA GLU A 61 3.35 12.41 -20.86
C GLU A 61 1.92 12.87 -21.17
N ALA A 62 0.92 12.26 -20.53
CA ALA A 62 -0.48 12.56 -20.77
C ALA A 62 -0.95 13.89 -20.15
N HIS A 63 -0.32 14.33 -19.06
CA HIS A 63 -0.84 15.43 -18.24
C HIS A 63 0.12 16.62 -18.08
N GLY A 64 1.35 16.54 -18.57
CA GLY A 64 2.32 17.63 -18.47
C GLY A 64 2.74 17.93 -17.02
N VAL A 65 2.70 16.91 -16.16
CA VAL A 65 3.18 16.96 -14.77
C VAL A 65 4.50 16.20 -14.67
N LYS A 66 5.21 16.39 -13.56
CA LYS A 66 6.37 15.59 -13.18
C LYS A 66 6.06 14.78 -11.92
N ILE A 67 6.54 13.55 -11.84
CA ILE A 67 6.42 12.68 -10.66
C ILE A 67 7.81 12.49 -10.05
N GLU A 68 8.00 13.01 -8.84
CA GLU A 68 9.14 12.71 -7.99
C GLU A 68 8.80 11.51 -7.10
N ARG A 69 9.12 10.31 -7.58
CA ARG A 69 8.84 9.08 -6.85
C ARG A 69 9.93 8.73 -5.84
N VAL A 70 9.53 8.43 -4.61
CA VAL A 70 10.41 7.96 -3.52
C VAL A 70 9.97 6.56 -3.09
N VAL A 71 10.82 5.58 -3.35
CA VAL A 71 10.57 4.18 -2.97
C VAL A 71 11.20 3.90 -1.61
N LYS A 72 10.45 3.25 -0.72
CA LYS A 72 10.90 2.85 0.62
C LYS A 72 10.60 1.38 0.87
N SER A 73 11.27 0.75 1.83
CA SER A 73 10.76 -0.55 2.33
C SER A 73 9.37 -0.35 2.95
N PHE A 74 8.55 -1.40 2.99
CA PHE A 74 7.23 -1.31 3.62
C PHE A 74 7.33 -0.87 5.09
N ALA A 75 8.34 -1.37 5.82
CA ALA A 75 8.60 -1.00 7.20
C ALA A 75 8.96 0.49 7.34
N ASP A 76 9.85 1.00 6.49
CA ASP A 76 10.25 2.42 6.52
C ASP A 76 9.08 3.33 6.11
N LEU A 77 8.31 2.93 5.09
CA LEU A 77 7.15 3.68 4.63
C LEU A 77 6.12 3.82 5.76
N THR A 78 5.74 2.71 6.39
CA THR A 78 4.78 2.70 7.51
C THR A 78 5.28 3.55 8.68
N ALA A 79 6.59 3.55 8.96
CA ALA A 79 7.17 4.34 10.04
C ALA A 79 7.26 5.85 9.75
N THR A 80 7.38 6.25 8.48
CA THR A 80 7.71 7.64 8.10
C THR A 80 6.56 8.45 7.54
N VAL A 81 5.60 7.80 6.84
CA VAL A 81 4.48 8.49 6.19
C VAL A 81 3.64 9.35 7.15
N PRO A 82 3.25 8.89 8.36
CA PRO A 82 2.41 9.70 9.25
C PRO A 82 3.02 11.05 9.62
N LEU A 83 4.35 11.09 9.83
CA LEU A 83 5.07 12.34 10.11
C LEU A 83 5.22 13.18 8.84
N ALA A 84 5.62 12.55 7.73
CA ALA A 84 5.87 13.25 6.48
C ALA A 84 4.63 13.99 5.96
N LEU A 85 3.44 13.39 6.06
CA LEU A 85 2.17 14.02 5.62
C LEU A 85 1.82 15.31 6.41
N ALA A 86 2.37 15.49 7.60
CA ALA A 86 2.15 16.70 8.40
C ALA A 86 3.14 17.84 8.08
N GLU A 87 4.17 17.57 7.28
CA GLU A 87 5.22 18.52 6.95
C GLU A 87 4.95 19.24 5.61
N PRO A 88 5.27 20.53 5.48
CA PRO A 88 5.06 21.28 4.22
C PRO A 88 5.79 20.74 2.98
N GLY A 89 6.76 19.84 3.15
CA GLY A 89 7.50 19.17 2.07
C GLY A 89 7.28 17.65 2.04
N GLY A 90 6.19 17.18 2.66
CA GLY A 90 5.77 15.79 2.62
C GLY A 90 5.33 15.32 1.23
N PRO A 91 5.00 14.02 1.08
CA PRO A 91 4.45 13.51 -0.17
C PRO A 91 3.06 14.09 -0.47
N ASP A 92 2.79 14.36 -1.75
CA ASP A 92 1.45 14.68 -2.25
C ASP A 92 0.57 13.43 -2.33
N VAL A 93 1.18 12.30 -2.67
CA VAL A 93 0.53 10.98 -2.73
C VAL A 93 1.42 9.97 -1.99
N ALA A 94 0.85 9.25 -1.04
CA ALA A 94 1.56 8.19 -0.33
C ALA A 94 0.75 6.90 -0.32
N GLN A 95 1.43 5.78 -0.54
CA GLN A 95 0.86 4.48 -0.21
C GLN A 95 0.72 4.37 1.31
N VAL A 96 -0.49 4.02 1.75
CA VAL A 96 -0.84 3.86 3.15
C VAL A 96 -1.56 2.53 3.32
N ASN A 97 -1.16 1.76 4.33
CA ASN A 97 -1.87 0.55 4.69
C ASN A 97 -3.24 0.91 5.29
N GLN A 98 -4.27 0.20 4.88
CA GLN A 98 -5.65 0.62 5.10
C GLN A 98 -6.18 0.46 6.54
N GLY A 99 -5.42 -0.16 7.45
CA GLY A 99 -5.90 -0.57 8.75
C GLY A 99 -6.08 0.58 9.76
N ARG A 100 -6.72 0.24 10.90
CA ARG A 100 -6.85 1.13 12.07
C ARG A 100 -5.55 1.80 12.54
N PRO A 101 -4.41 1.09 12.69
CA PRO A 101 -3.19 1.73 13.19
C PRO A 101 -2.54 2.69 12.19
N ASP A 102 -2.90 2.58 10.91
CA ASP A 102 -2.27 3.31 9.80
C ASP A 102 -3.28 4.34 9.25
N MET A 103 -3.96 4.03 8.13
CA MET A 103 -4.96 4.93 7.51
C MET A 103 -5.96 5.51 8.52
N GLY A 104 -6.47 4.70 9.45
CA GLY A 104 -7.44 5.18 10.45
C GLY A 104 -6.91 6.33 11.33
N GLU A 105 -5.68 6.24 11.82
CA GLU A 105 -5.06 7.31 12.62
C GLU A 105 -4.68 8.52 11.76
N ILE A 106 -4.30 8.32 10.49
CA ILE A 106 -3.97 9.42 9.56
C ILE A 106 -5.25 10.19 9.16
N VAL A 107 -6.38 9.49 8.93
CA VAL A 107 -7.71 10.11 8.72
C VAL A 107 -8.12 10.91 9.95
N LYS A 108 -8.02 10.32 11.14
CA LYS A 108 -8.33 10.99 12.41
C LYS A 108 -7.49 12.24 12.68
N ALA A 109 -6.24 12.26 12.18
CA ALA A 109 -5.37 13.42 12.24
C ALA A 109 -5.70 14.50 11.17
N GLY A 110 -6.60 14.22 10.23
CA GLY A 110 -6.97 15.14 9.15
C GLY A 110 -5.89 15.27 8.07
N LEU A 111 -5.03 14.26 7.93
CA LEU A 111 -3.87 14.29 7.03
C LEU A 111 -4.14 13.62 5.66
N LEU A 112 -5.32 13.01 5.46
CA LEU A 112 -5.75 12.51 4.16
C LEU A 112 -6.89 13.37 3.60
N LEU A 113 -6.82 13.64 2.30
CA LEU A 113 -7.89 14.29 1.55
C LEU A 113 -9.11 13.36 1.49
N ASP A 114 -10.29 13.91 1.75
CA ASP A 114 -11.56 13.25 1.46
C ASP A 114 -11.74 13.14 -0.06
N LEU A 115 -11.67 11.91 -0.57
CA LEU A 115 -11.75 11.61 -2.00
C LEU A 115 -13.18 11.37 -2.47
N GLU A 116 -14.18 11.35 -1.59
CA GLU A 116 -15.57 11.06 -1.97
C GLU A 116 -16.10 11.99 -3.07
N PRO A 117 -15.89 13.32 -3.03
CA PRO A 117 -16.35 14.21 -4.11
C PRO A 117 -15.71 13.89 -5.48
N TYR A 118 -14.48 13.36 -5.48
CA TYR A 118 -13.79 12.92 -6.69
C TYR A 118 -14.31 11.55 -7.13
N ALA A 119 -14.56 10.65 -6.20
CA ALA A 119 -15.12 9.33 -6.46
C ALA A 119 -16.51 9.44 -7.11
N GLU A 120 -17.38 10.33 -6.63
CA GLU A 120 -18.69 10.61 -7.24
C GLU A 120 -18.54 11.21 -8.64
N LYS A 121 -17.62 12.17 -8.81
CA LYS A 121 -17.41 12.86 -10.10
C LYS A 121 -16.86 11.93 -11.17
N TYR A 122 -15.92 11.06 -10.82
CA TYR A 122 -15.19 10.21 -11.77
C TYR A 122 -15.65 8.74 -11.76
N GLY A 123 -16.66 8.39 -10.96
CA GLY A 123 -17.22 7.04 -10.89
C GLY A 123 -16.30 6.01 -10.22
N TRP A 124 -15.39 6.42 -9.33
CA TRP A 124 -14.43 5.48 -8.72
C TRP A 124 -15.09 4.45 -7.81
N ASN A 125 -16.24 4.79 -7.21
CA ASN A 125 -17.04 3.87 -6.42
C ASN A 125 -17.62 2.70 -7.22
N GLU A 126 -17.58 2.74 -8.55
CA GLU A 126 -18.05 1.66 -9.42
C GLU A 126 -16.93 0.72 -9.86
N LEU A 127 -15.67 1.09 -9.65
CA LEU A 127 -14.51 0.31 -10.10
C LEU A 127 -14.26 -0.95 -9.26
N PHE A 128 -14.75 -0.96 -8.02
CA PHE A 128 -14.47 -2.02 -7.06
C PHE A 128 -15.75 -2.57 -6.43
N SER A 129 -15.73 -3.86 -6.09
CA SER A 129 -16.83 -4.45 -5.32
C SER A 129 -16.96 -3.80 -3.94
N PRO A 130 -18.16 -3.81 -3.31
CA PRO A 130 -18.36 -3.19 -2.00
C PRO A 130 -17.40 -3.68 -0.91
N GLY A 131 -17.00 -4.96 -0.94
CA GLY A 131 -16.07 -5.52 0.03
C GLY A 131 -14.62 -5.03 -0.13
N ILE A 132 -14.22 -4.61 -1.34
CA ILE A 132 -12.92 -3.99 -1.59
C ILE A 132 -12.99 -2.50 -1.24
N LEU A 133 -14.06 -1.80 -1.63
CA LEU A 133 -14.26 -0.40 -1.28
C LEU A 133 -14.26 -0.18 0.23
N ALA A 134 -14.96 -1.04 0.99
CA ALA A 134 -14.98 -0.93 2.45
C ALA A 134 -13.57 -0.85 3.07
N ARG A 135 -12.56 -1.45 2.42
CA ARG A 135 -11.18 -1.38 2.93
C ARG A 135 -10.56 0.01 2.80
N THR A 136 -11.15 0.95 2.09
CA THR A 136 -10.63 2.33 1.96
C THR A 136 -11.62 3.39 2.46
N LEU A 137 -12.70 2.96 3.13
CA LEU A 137 -13.71 3.83 3.71
C LEU A 137 -13.50 4.04 5.20
N TRP A 138 -13.55 5.30 5.60
CA TRP A 138 -13.50 5.73 7.01
C TRP A 138 -14.52 6.82 7.30
N THR A 139 -15.01 6.89 8.54
CA THR A 139 -15.66 8.11 9.01
C THR A 139 -14.64 9.24 9.11
N ALA A 140 -15.08 10.48 8.94
CA ALA A 140 -14.20 11.65 8.97
C ALA A 140 -13.45 11.85 10.29
N ASP A 141 -13.91 11.23 11.39
CA ASP A 141 -13.21 11.22 12.68
C ASP A 141 -12.27 10.01 12.87
N GLY A 142 -12.12 9.17 11.84
CA GLY A 142 -11.28 7.97 11.79
C GLY A 142 -11.70 6.85 12.74
N LYS A 143 -12.91 6.90 13.34
CA LYS A 143 -13.33 5.90 14.33
C LYS A 143 -13.88 4.62 13.71
N GLU A 144 -14.68 4.74 12.66
CA GLU A 144 -15.33 3.61 12.02
C GLU A 144 -14.62 3.25 10.71
N PHE A 145 -14.25 1.97 10.59
CA PHE A 145 -13.62 1.40 9.40
C PHE A 145 -14.67 0.65 8.57
N GLY A 146 -14.62 0.76 7.25
CA GLY A 146 -15.57 0.04 6.38
C GLY A 146 -16.83 0.81 6.05
N THR A 147 -16.87 2.11 6.36
CA THR A 147 -18.02 3.00 6.16
C THR A 147 -17.55 4.45 6.10
N GLY A 148 -18.40 5.38 5.69
CA GLY A 148 -18.05 6.78 5.55
C GLY A 148 -17.51 7.09 4.15
N ASN A 149 -16.53 7.98 4.09
CA ASN A 149 -16.01 8.55 2.85
C ASN A 149 -14.77 7.79 2.37
N LEU A 150 -14.51 7.87 1.07
CA LEU A 150 -13.29 7.34 0.47
C LEU A 150 -12.05 8.17 0.88
N TYR A 151 -11.05 7.52 1.47
CA TYR A 151 -9.77 8.15 1.84
C TYR A 151 -8.55 7.56 1.13
N GLY A 152 -8.77 6.61 0.22
CA GLY A 152 -7.71 6.03 -0.59
C GLY A 152 -8.26 5.30 -1.81
N VAL A 153 -7.46 5.24 -2.87
CA VAL A 153 -7.78 4.47 -4.08
C VAL A 153 -6.92 3.21 -4.09
N ALA A 154 -7.55 2.05 -4.13
CA ALA A 154 -6.83 0.77 -4.18
C ALA A 154 -6.11 0.64 -5.52
N THR A 155 -4.78 0.54 -5.50
CA THR A 155 -3.95 0.30 -6.69
C THR A 155 -3.80 -1.18 -7.00
N THR A 156 -3.92 -2.03 -5.97
CA THR A 156 -3.82 -3.48 -6.08
C THR A 156 -4.79 -4.18 -5.12
N VAL A 157 -5.11 -5.44 -5.42
CA VAL A 157 -5.77 -6.36 -4.49
C VAL A 157 -4.85 -7.54 -4.27
N GLN A 158 -4.57 -7.83 -3.01
CA GLN A 158 -3.60 -8.85 -2.62
C GLN A 158 -4.27 -9.97 -1.82
N ASN A 159 -3.85 -11.20 -2.06
CA ASN A 159 -4.29 -12.37 -1.30
C ASN A 159 -3.09 -13.03 -0.64
N VAL A 160 -3.21 -13.40 0.63
CA VAL A 160 -2.22 -14.22 1.33
C VAL A 160 -2.51 -15.68 1.09
N GLY A 161 -1.50 -16.44 0.67
CA GLY A 161 -1.62 -17.85 0.37
C GLY A 161 -0.32 -18.61 0.60
N VAL A 162 -0.36 -19.90 0.30
CA VAL A 162 0.79 -20.80 0.37
C VAL A 162 1.38 -20.94 -1.03
N HIS A 163 2.57 -20.39 -1.23
CA HIS A 163 3.40 -20.63 -2.40
C HIS A 163 4.19 -21.92 -2.18
N TYR A 164 4.45 -22.70 -3.22
CA TYR A 164 5.17 -23.97 -3.11
C TYR A 164 6.11 -24.19 -4.30
N ARG A 165 7.12 -25.04 -4.11
CA ARG A 165 8.11 -25.40 -5.13
C ARG A 165 7.66 -26.58 -5.97
N LYS A 166 7.25 -26.31 -7.21
CA LYS A 166 6.76 -27.35 -8.13
C LYS A 166 7.86 -28.35 -8.47
N ASP A 167 9.09 -27.89 -8.64
CA ASP A 167 10.23 -28.74 -8.95
C ASP A 167 10.52 -29.74 -7.83
N LYS A 168 10.52 -29.30 -6.57
CA LYS A 168 10.69 -30.17 -5.40
C LYS A 168 9.51 -31.12 -5.20
N PHE A 169 8.28 -30.67 -5.47
CA PHE A 169 7.11 -31.56 -5.47
C PHE A 169 7.25 -32.68 -6.48
N LEU A 170 7.73 -32.38 -7.69
CA LEU A 170 7.99 -33.38 -8.72
C LEU A 170 9.11 -34.35 -8.33
N GLU A 171 10.22 -33.84 -7.80
CA GLU A 171 11.36 -34.64 -7.36
C GLU A 171 10.98 -35.64 -6.25
N LEU A 172 10.18 -35.20 -5.28
CA LEU A 172 9.74 -36.00 -4.15
C LEU A 172 8.45 -36.80 -4.42
N GLY A 173 7.85 -36.68 -5.61
CA GLY A 173 6.59 -37.33 -5.96
C GLY A 173 5.41 -36.92 -5.07
N LEU A 174 5.39 -35.65 -4.62
CA LEU A 174 4.35 -35.11 -3.76
C LEU A 174 3.15 -34.61 -4.59
N SER A 175 1.96 -34.72 -4.01
CA SER A 175 0.73 -34.11 -4.54
C SER A 175 0.36 -32.91 -3.70
N ILE A 176 -0.33 -31.93 -4.29
CA ILE A 176 -0.79 -30.73 -3.57
C ILE A 176 -1.80 -31.16 -2.50
N PRO A 177 -1.65 -30.73 -1.23
CA PRO A 177 -2.62 -31.04 -0.19
C PRO A 177 -3.90 -30.24 -0.42
N GLU A 178 -5.06 -30.88 -0.28
CA GLU A 178 -6.38 -30.26 -0.50
C GLU A 178 -7.05 -29.85 0.81
N THR A 179 -6.58 -30.41 1.94
CA THR A 179 -7.09 -30.10 3.28
C THR A 179 -5.99 -29.56 4.19
N PHE A 180 -6.40 -28.86 5.25
CA PHE A 180 -5.47 -28.36 6.25
C PHE A 180 -4.73 -29.50 6.98
N ASP A 181 -5.39 -30.63 7.23
CA ASP A 181 -4.76 -31.80 7.85
C ASP A 181 -3.72 -32.44 6.92
N GLU A 182 -4.01 -32.54 5.62
CA GLU A 182 -3.03 -32.99 4.63
C GLU A 182 -1.84 -32.04 4.53
N PHE A 183 -2.07 -30.73 4.60
CA PHE A 183 -1.00 -29.74 4.62
C PHE A 183 -0.10 -29.93 5.85
N GLN A 184 -0.68 -30.07 7.06
CA GLN A 184 0.09 -30.35 8.28
C GLN A 184 0.87 -31.66 8.21
N ALA A 185 0.27 -32.71 7.65
CA ALA A 185 0.96 -33.98 7.40
C ALA A 185 2.10 -33.83 6.39
N MET A 186 1.94 -32.96 5.40
CA MET A 186 2.98 -32.64 4.43
C MET A 186 4.17 -31.93 5.07
N LEU A 187 3.94 -30.96 5.96
CA LEU A 187 5.02 -30.30 6.70
C LEU A 187 5.90 -31.31 7.45
N ALA A 188 5.27 -32.31 8.08
CA ALA A 188 5.97 -33.40 8.75
C ALA A 188 6.82 -34.25 7.78
N LYS A 189 6.25 -34.63 6.62
CA LYS A 189 6.95 -35.40 5.59
C LYS A 189 8.15 -34.64 5.03
N VAL A 190 7.97 -33.37 4.69
CA VAL A 190 9.04 -32.51 4.18
C VAL A 190 10.16 -32.38 5.21
N LYS A 191 9.82 -32.16 6.48
CA LYS A 191 10.82 -32.11 7.56
C LYS A 191 11.59 -33.43 7.70
N ALA A 192 10.89 -34.56 7.64
CA ALA A 192 11.51 -35.89 7.73
C ALA A 192 12.42 -36.20 6.52
N ALA A 193 12.17 -35.59 5.36
CA ALA A 193 13.04 -35.67 4.19
C ALA A 193 14.29 -34.78 4.29
N GLY A 194 14.47 -34.03 5.39
CA GLY A 194 15.62 -33.14 5.59
C GLY A 194 15.47 -31.75 4.96
N GLU A 195 14.29 -31.46 4.40
CA GLU A 195 13.96 -30.17 3.79
C GLU A 195 13.40 -29.19 4.82
N ILE A 196 13.52 -27.88 4.54
CA ILE A 196 12.84 -26.84 5.31
C ILE A 196 11.37 -26.82 4.89
N PRO A 197 10.39 -27.10 5.76
CA PRO A 197 8.99 -27.09 5.35
C PRO A 197 8.53 -25.71 4.90
N ILE A 198 8.71 -24.67 5.72
CA ILE A 198 8.24 -23.31 5.43
C ILE A 198 9.43 -22.35 5.52
N ALA A 199 9.78 -21.74 4.39
CA ALA A 199 10.68 -20.59 4.35
C ALA A 199 10.02 -19.42 5.08
N PHE A 200 10.70 -18.84 6.07
CA PHE A 200 10.09 -17.87 6.96
C PHE A 200 11.12 -16.94 7.60
N GLY A 201 10.86 -15.63 7.49
CA GLY A 201 11.57 -14.58 8.22
C GLY A 201 10.55 -13.69 8.92
N ASN A 202 10.81 -13.34 10.18
CA ASN A 202 9.88 -12.63 11.07
C ASN A 202 10.52 -11.46 11.82
N LEU A 203 11.64 -10.94 11.33
CA LEU A 203 12.25 -9.71 11.87
C LEU A 203 11.25 -8.54 11.84
N ASP A 204 10.47 -8.44 10.75
CA ASP A 204 9.46 -7.41 10.52
C ASP A 204 8.12 -7.64 11.26
N ARG A 205 7.98 -8.81 11.90
CA ARG A 205 6.83 -9.29 12.71
C ARG A 205 5.50 -9.50 11.99
N TRP A 206 5.21 -8.76 10.91
CA TRP A 206 3.95 -8.90 10.19
C TRP A 206 3.80 -10.25 9.48
N THR A 207 4.91 -10.90 9.09
CA THR A 207 4.87 -12.24 8.47
C THR A 207 4.32 -13.29 9.45
N GLY A 208 4.59 -13.15 10.75
CA GLY A 208 3.98 -13.97 11.80
C GLY A 208 2.46 -13.78 11.90
N ILE A 209 1.94 -12.59 11.60
CA ILE A 209 0.50 -12.34 11.51
C ILE A 209 -0.08 -13.15 10.34
N HIS A 210 0.58 -13.18 9.18
CA HIS A 210 0.12 -14.01 8.05
C HIS A 210 0.14 -15.50 8.36
N ALA A 211 1.22 -16.01 8.97
CA ALA A 211 1.28 -17.41 9.39
C ALA A 211 0.15 -17.77 10.36
N TYR A 212 -0.10 -16.91 11.36
CA TYR A 212 -1.22 -17.08 12.29
C TYR A 212 -2.58 -17.01 11.59
N SER A 213 -2.82 -15.97 10.78
CA SER A 213 -4.10 -15.74 10.10
C SER A 213 -4.43 -16.84 9.10
N SER A 214 -3.44 -17.40 8.38
CA SER A 214 -3.64 -18.54 7.51
C SER A 214 -4.17 -19.78 8.25
N ILE A 215 -3.78 -19.98 9.52
CA ILE A 215 -4.32 -21.05 10.37
C ILE A 215 -5.69 -20.63 10.91
N GLN A 216 -5.81 -19.40 11.41
CA GLN A 216 -7.04 -18.86 11.99
C GLN A 216 -8.22 -18.96 11.02
N HIS A 217 -8.02 -18.59 9.76
CA HIS A 217 -9.07 -18.57 8.74
C HIS A 217 -9.66 -19.96 8.43
N VAL A 218 -8.98 -21.05 8.81
CA VAL A 218 -9.50 -22.42 8.70
C VAL A 218 -10.45 -22.74 9.88
N LEU A 219 -10.27 -22.06 11.01
CA LEU A 219 -10.97 -22.36 12.27
C LEU A 219 -12.14 -21.41 12.55
N VAL A 220 -12.19 -20.24 11.91
CA VAL A 220 -13.22 -19.23 12.14
C VAL A 220 -14.08 -18.97 10.90
N SER A 221 -15.26 -18.39 11.10
CA SER A 221 -16.15 -18.01 9.99
C SER A 221 -15.73 -16.69 9.34
N ARG A 222 -16.13 -16.49 8.09
CA ARG A 222 -15.95 -15.21 7.40
C ARG A 222 -16.68 -14.06 8.09
N GLU A 223 -17.88 -14.32 8.61
CA GLU A 223 -18.69 -13.33 9.34
C GLU A 223 -17.97 -12.84 10.60
N TYR A 224 -17.38 -13.75 11.38
CA TYR A 224 -16.56 -13.39 12.54
C TYR A 224 -15.40 -12.47 12.14
N LEU A 225 -14.68 -12.81 11.06
CA LEU A 225 -13.55 -12.00 10.58
C LEU A 225 -13.99 -10.60 10.14
N ASP A 226 -15.07 -10.50 9.35
CA ASP A 226 -15.58 -9.21 8.89
C ASP A 226 -16.05 -8.36 10.09
N ASN A 227 -16.76 -8.95 11.05
CA ASN A 227 -17.21 -8.25 12.24
C ASN A 227 -16.02 -7.78 13.10
N PHE A 228 -15.03 -8.66 13.33
CA PHE A 228 -13.85 -8.33 14.11
C PHE A 228 -13.01 -7.21 13.47
N VAL A 229 -12.73 -7.30 12.17
CA VAL A 229 -11.92 -6.31 11.43
C VAL A 229 -12.59 -4.94 11.40
N TYR A 230 -13.89 -4.91 11.08
CA TYR A 230 -14.64 -3.66 10.98
C TYR A 230 -15.15 -3.15 12.35
N GLY A 231 -14.88 -3.87 13.43
CA GLY A 231 -15.33 -3.49 14.79
C GLY A 231 -16.86 -3.48 14.92
N ARG A 232 -17.53 -4.39 14.23
CA ARG A 232 -18.98 -4.56 14.27
C ARG A 232 -19.33 -5.60 15.35
N GLY A 233 -20.38 -5.34 16.10
CA GLY A 233 -20.78 -6.21 17.20
C GLY A 233 -19.80 -6.15 18.38
N ASN A 234 -19.72 -7.24 19.14
CA ASN A 234 -18.84 -7.36 20.32
C ASN A 234 -17.96 -8.59 20.19
N GLU A 235 -17.38 -8.80 19.00
CA GLU A 235 -16.47 -9.91 18.74
C GLU A 235 -15.24 -9.82 19.63
N ARG A 236 -14.86 -10.94 20.22
CA ARG A 236 -13.67 -11.04 21.06
C ARG A 236 -12.58 -11.79 20.33
N PHE A 237 -11.32 -11.44 20.60
CA PHE A 237 -10.18 -12.15 20.02
C PHE A 237 -9.79 -13.40 20.83
N ASP A 238 -10.12 -13.48 22.12
CA ASP A 238 -9.75 -14.59 23.00
C ASP A 238 -10.73 -15.79 22.90
N THR A 239 -11.14 -16.14 21.67
CA THR A 239 -12.01 -17.30 21.42
C THR A 239 -11.23 -18.61 21.45
N PRO A 240 -11.91 -19.75 21.69
CA PRO A 240 -11.27 -21.07 21.62
C PRO A 240 -10.57 -21.34 20.28
N GLU A 241 -11.14 -20.89 19.16
CA GLU A 241 -10.62 -21.09 17.81
C GLU A 241 -9.31 -20.30 17.60
N ASN A 242 -9.24 -19.06 18.09
CA ASN A 242 -8.03 -18.23 18.02
C ASN A 242 -6.92 -18.77 18.92
N ILE A 243 -7.28 -19.26 20.12
CA ILE A 243 -6.33 -19.94 21.02
C ILE A 243 -5.80 -21.21 20.35
N GLN A 244 -6.66 -21.97 19.66
CA GLN A 244 -6.25 -23.15 18.91
C GLN A 244 -5.32 -22.79 17.74
N ALA A 245 -5.61 -21.74 16.97
CA ALA A 245 -4.75 -21.25 15.90
C ALA A 245 -3.34 -20.90 16.43
N ALA A 246 -3.27 -20.19 17.56
CA ALA A 246 -2.01 -19.85 18.21
C ALA A 246 -1.27 -21.11 18.69
N ALA A 247 -1.97 -22.09 19.25
CA ALA A 247 -1.38 -23.35 19.70
C ALA A 247 -0.78 -24.16 18.53
N ILE A 248 -1.46 -24.19 17.38
CA ILE A 248 -0.96 -24.84 16.15
C ILE A 248 0.30 -24.13 15.64
N LEU A 249 0.29 -22.79 15.57
CA LEU A 249 1.47 -22.04 15.13
C LEU A 249 2.69 -22.30 16.04
N GLN A 250 2.48 -22.30 17.36
CA GLN A 250 3.54 -22.65 18.32
C GLN A 250 4.02 -24.09 18.15
N ASP A 251 3.13 -25.02 17.80
CA ASP A 251 3.49 -26.40 17.53
C ASP A 251 4.35 -26.52 16.25
N TRP A 252 4.03 -25.78 15.19
CA TRP A 252 4.88 -25.71 13.99
C TRP A 252 6.28 -25.17 14.29
N VAL A 253 6.38 -24.16 15.16
CA VAL A 253 7.68 -23.66 15.66
C VAL A 253 8.44 -24.75 16.42
N ARG A 254 7.80 -25.42 17.40
CA ARG A 254 8.44 -26.49 18.20
C ARG A 254 8.89 -27.68 17.34
N LYS A 255 8.14 -28.01 16.30
CA LYS A 255 8.48 -29.08 15.34
C LYS A 255 9.55 -28.66 14.32
N GLY A 256 10.00 -27.40 14.35
CA GLY A 256 11.05 -26.89 13.48
C GLY A 256 10.63 -26.86 12.01
N TYR A 257 9.36 -26.50 11.76
CA TYR A 257 8.81 -26.38 10.40
C TYR A 257 9.18 -25.07 9.71
N PHE A 258 9.56 -24.06 10.48
CA PHE A 258 10.07 -22.80 9.95
C PHE A 258 11.59 -22.83 9.79
N THR A 259 12.12 -21.88 9.01
CA THR A 259 13.56 -21.62 8.90
C THR A 259 14.17 -21.40 10.29
N GLU A 260 15.36 -21.94 10.54
CA GLU A 260 16.07 -21.70 11.81
C GLU A 260 16.37 -20.20 11.98
N ASP A 261 16.35 -19.73 13.23
CA ASP A 261 16.57 -18.31 13.57
C ASP A 261 15.67 -17.30 12.82
N PHE A 262 14.48 -17.74 12.37
CA PHE A 262 13.53 -16.92 11.60
C PHE A 262 13.23 -15.55 12.24
N ALA A 263 13.35 -15.41 13.56
CA ALA A 263 13.13 -14.14 14.26
C ALA A 263 14.15 -13.04 13.90
N GLY A 264 15.34 -13.41 13.42
CA GLY A 264 16.39 -12.49 12.97
C GLY A 264 16.43 -12.30 11.45
N ILE A 265 15.60 -13.01 10.69
CA ILE A 265 15.59 -13.00 9.23
C ILE A 265 14.49 -12.05 8.75
N GLY A 266 14.83 -11.12 7.86
CA GLY A 266 13.88 -10.22 7.21
C GLY A 266 12.95 -10.95 6.23
N TYR A 267 11.77 -10.39 5.99
CA TYR A 267 10.85 -10.92 4.98
C TYR A 267 11.54 -11.06 3.61
N ASP A 268 12.25 -10.02 3.18
CA ASP A 268 12.89 -9.99 1.86
C ASP A 268 13.94 -11.09 1.69
N ASP A 269 14.72 -11.33 2.74
CA ASP A 269 15.71 -12.42 2.72
C ASP A 269 15.03 -13.78 2.69
N SER A 270 13.89 -13.93 3.40
CA SER A 270 13.18 -15.20 3.47
C SER A 270 12.58 -15.64 2.13
N TRP A 271 11.95 -14.73 1.37
CA TRP A 271 11.37 -15.10 0.08
C TRP A 271 12.45 -15.31 -1.00
N LYS A 272 13.56 -14.55 -0.95
CA LYS A 272 14.72 -14.78 -1.82
C LYS A 272 15.35 -16.15 -1.54
N SER A 273 15.45 -16.53 -0.28
CA SER A 273 15.92 -17.86 0.14
C SER A 273 15.01 -18.98 -0.38
N PHE A 274 13.70 -18.79 -0.30
CA PHE A 274 12.70 -19.70 -0.89
C PHE A 274 12.89 -19.86 -2.41
N ALA A 275 13.02 -18.74 -3.14
CA ALA A 275 13.26 -18.76 -4.59
C ALA A 275 14.58 -19.50 -4.92
N ALA A 276 15.61 -19.34 -4.10
CA ALA A 276 16.90 -20.02 -4.25
C ALA A 276 16.89 -21.54 -3.95
N GLY A 277 15.77 -22.13 -3.48
CA GLY A 277 15.69 -23.56 -3.17
C GLY A 277 15.56 -23.89 -1.70
N ASN A 278 15.61 -22.90 -0.80
CA ASN A 278 15.60 -23.14 0.64
C ASN A 278 14.19 -23.00 1.19
N GLY A 279 13.47 -24.11 1.20
CA GLY A 279 12.07 -24.17 1.65
C GLY A 279 11.18 -24.86 0.65
N MET A 280 10.21 -25.62 1.15
CA MET A 280 9.17 -26.22 0.31
C MET A 280 8.00 -25.26 0.08
N PHE A 281 7.63 -24.49 1.12
CA PHE A 281 6.52 -23.57 1.13
C PHE A 281 6.94 -22.15 1.56
N LEU A 282 6.18 -21.16 1.12
CA LEU A 282 6.27 -19.78 1.59
C LEU A 282 4.85 -19.23 1.81
N ILE A 283 4.54 -18.79 3.03
CA ILE A 283 3.24 -18.19 3.37
C ILE A 283 3.40 -16.66 3.26
N THR A 284 2.89 -16.09 2.18
CA THR A 284 2.94 -14.65 1.95
C THR A 284 1.87 -14.25 0.93
N GLY A 285 1.81 -12.97 0.59
CA GLY A 285 0.85 -12.50 -0.40
C GLY A 285 1.31 -12.58 -1.84
N THR A 286 0.34 -12.43 -2.71
CA THR A 286 0.49 -12.50 -4.18
C THR A 286 1.48 -11.47 -4.75
N TRP A 287 1.87 -10.44 -4.00
CA TRP A 287 2.87 -9.46 -4.40
C TRP A 287 4.23 -10.11 -4.72
N VAL A 288 4.58 -11.20 -4.04
CA VAL A 288 5.86 -11.88 -4.29
C VAL A 288 5.86 -12.72 -5.57
N THR A 289 4.69 -13.02 -6.14
CA THR A 289 4.54 -14.08 -7.15
C THR A 289 5.46 -13.90 -8.36
N ALA A 290 5.51 -12.68 -8.91
CA ALA A 290 6.29 -12.39 -10.11
C ALA A 290 7.79 -12.53 -9.84
N ASP A 291 8.29 -11.86 -8.79
CA ASP A 291 9.70 -11.85 -8.45
C ASP A 291 10.19 -13.22 -7.98
N ALA A 292 9.38 -13.95 -7.20
CA ALA A 292 9.72 -15.31 -6.76
C ALA A 292 9.78 -16.28 -7.95
N ALA A 293 8.86 -16.19 -8.90
CA ALA A 293 8.90 -17.01 -10.11
C ALA A 293 10.11 -16.68 -10.99
N GLU A 294 10.42 -15.40 -11.19
CA GLU A 294 11.60 -14.97 -11.96
C GLU A 294 12.90 -15.45 -11.29
N ALA A 295 13.04 -15.23 -9.98
CA ALA A 295 14.20 -15.65 -9.20
C ALA A 295 14.36 -17.18 -9.14
N ALA A 296 13.26 -17.95 -9.17
CA ALA A 296 13.28 -19.40 -9.23
C ALA A 296 13.64 -19.96 -10.63
N GLY A 297 13.67 -19.11 -11.66
CA GLY A 297 13.95 -19.51 -13.04
C GLY A 297 12.70 -19.84 -13.87
N GLY A 298 11.53 -19.33 -13.46
CA GLY A 298 10.26 -19.39 -14.18
C GLY A 298 9.08 -19.86 -13.31
N PRO A 299 7.83 -19.67 -13.76
CA PRO A 299 6.61 -20.00 -13.01
C PRO A 299 6.34 -21.50 -12.84
N ASP A 300 7.11 -22.36 -13.51
CA ASP A 300 7.02 -23.82 -13.41
C ASP A 300 8.03 -24.44 -12.42
N ARG A 301 8.79 -23.60 -11.74
CA ARG A 301 9.78 -23.99 -10.72
C ARG A 301 9.15 -24.05 -9.32
#